data_AF-A0A1E3U655-F1
#
_entry.id   AF-A0A1E3U655-F1
#
_cell.length_a   1.000
_cell.length_b   1.000
_cell.length_c   1.000
_cell.angle_alpha   90.00
_cell.angle_beta   90.00
_cell.angle_gamma   90.00
#
_symmetry.space_group_name_H-M   'P 1'
#
loop_
_entity.id
_entity.type
_entity.pdbx_description
1 polymer ?
#
loop_
_entity_poly.entity_id
_entity_poly.type
_entity_poly.pdbx_seq_one_letter_code
_entity_poly.pdbx_strand_id
1 'polypeptide(L)'
;MKLMFIGADHEVTGSCHYLEAAGKHILVDRGMEQGINPFENAELPVQEAMIDYVFLTHAHVDHSGMLPQLFARGFRGKIYATRATAELCDIMLRDCAHIQQQEAEWKNRKARRHSGTEKHEPPYTMEDAQGTIGLLVPCEYGELIEVCDGIQIRFTDIGHLLGSSSIEVWAEEKGFKRKLCFSGDIGNKHQPLIRDPQPTAQADYVIMESTYGDRLHSTERPDYIAGLAEVIQETFDKGGNVVIPSFAVGRTQEILYFLRKIKEDGLVVNHGRFPVYVDSPLAVEATGIFEKNIYECFDAEALELVHRGINPISFPGLHLSITSDESKAINFDDTPKVIISASGMCDAGRIKHHLKHNLWREECTVLFVGYQSVGTLGRTILEGASEVKLFGETVDVRARIMAFQGLSGHADKNGLIEWLNGFQEKPRKVFIVHGEDTVCTSFAECLKYEHGYDTYAPFSGTRFDLINNVFELEAAPKAKEKKAKAAVVNSVYARLEAAGQRLLAIIRNGKGMANKDMGKFADQINALCDKWQ
;
A
#
# COMPACT_ATOMS: atom_id res chain seq x y z
N MET A 1 22.78 2.04 -22.16
CA MET A 1 21.55 2.32 -21.39
C MET A 1 20.93 1.00 -21.02
N LYS A 2 20.64 0.78 -19.73
CA LYS A 2 20.15 -0.50 -19.23
C LYS A 2 18.95 -0.28 -18.32
N LEU A 3 17.94 -1.13 -18.47
CA LEU A 3 16.80 -1.21 -17.56
C LEU A 3 16.88 -2.53 -16.78
N MET A 4 16.71 -2.46 -15.46
CA MET A 4 16.62 -3.62 -14.59
C MET A 4 15.34 -3.55 -13.75
N PHE A 5 14.62 -4.66 -13.73
CA PHE A 5 13.40 -4.86 -12.96
C PHE A 5 13.76 -5.39 -11.57
N ILE A 6 13.25 -4.76 -10.51
CA ILE A 6 13.65 -5.06 -9.12
C ILE A 6 12.46 -5.45 -8.26
N GLY A 7 11.35 -4.71 -8.31
CA GLY A 7 10.19 -4.97 -7.46
C GLY A 7 8.87 -4.63 -8.15
N ALA A 8 7.78 -5.18 -7.61
CA ALA A 8 6.47 -5.28 -8.27
C ALA A 8 6.51 -6.03 -9.61
N ASP A 9 7.37 -7.05 -9.71
CA ASP A 9 7.52 -7.90 -10.88
C ASP A 9 6.80 -9.24 -10.62
N HIS A 10 5.62 -9.44 -11.24
CA HIS A 10 4.67 -10.50 -10.86
C HIS A 10 4.11 -10.37 -9.42
N GLU A 11 4.16 -9.15 -8.89
CA GLU A 11 3.63 -8.73 -7.59
C GLU A 11 3.01 -7.33 -7.70
N VAL A 12 2.13 -6.96 -6.76
CA VAL A 12 1.39 -5.68 -6.76
C VAL A 12 2.04 -4.63 -5.85
N THR A 13 3.08 -4.95 -5.09
CA THR A 13 3.65 -3.98 -4.13
C THR A 13 5.17 -3.96 -4.17
N GLY A 14 5.75 -2.85 -3.69
CA GLY A 14 7.21 -2.70 -3.64
C GLY A 14 7.82 -2.32 -4.99
N SER A 15 7.12 -1.47 -5.76
CA SER A 15 7.56 -0.99 -7.07
C SER A 15 8.96 -0.40 -7.01
N CYS A 16 9.83 -0.87 -7.91
CA CYS A 16 11.21 -0.42 -8.00
C CYS A 16 11.79 -0.83 -9.36
N HIS A 17 12.20 0.17 -10.15
CA HIS A 17 12.91 -0.05 -11.41
C HIS A 17 14.24 0.70 -11.40
N TYR A 18 15.28 0.07 -11.92
CA TYR A 18 16.61 0.67 -12.03
C TYR A 18 16.95 0.98 -13.49
N LEU A 19 17.36 2.22 -13.74
CA LEU A 19 17.79 2.71 -15.04
C LEU A 19 19.25 3.18 -14.95
N GLU A 20 20.10 2.63 -15.81
CA GLU A 20 21.46 3.12 -16.04
C GLU A 20 21.52 3.81 -17.40
N ALA A 21 21.73 5.13 -17.41
CA ALA A 21 21.79 5.92 -18.62
C ALA A 21 22.63 7.19 -18.40
N ALA A 22 23.30 7.67 -19.46
CA ALA A 22 24.17 8.84 -19.39
C ALA A 22 25.24 8.77 -18.27
N GLY A 23 25.71 7.56 -17.94
CA GLY A 23 26.62 7.33 -16.82
C GLY A 23 26.02 7.60 -15.43
N LYS A 24 24.68 7.59 -15.31
CA LYS A 24 23.92 7.80 -14.07
C LYS A 24 23.18 6.56 -13.64
N HIS A 25 23.03 6.42 -12.33
CA HIS A 25 22.25 5.38 -11.67
C HIS A 25 20.94 5.98 -11.15
N ILE A 26 19.82 5.57 -11.74
CA ILE A 26 18.51 6.19 -11.52
C ILE A 26 17.54 5.12 -11.04
N LEU A 27 16.70 5.45 -10.06
CA LEU A 27 15.54 4.64 -9.70
C LEU A 27 14.26 5.30 -10.16
N VAL A 28 13.31 4.48 -10.61
CA VAL A 28 11.91 4.87 -10.71
C VAL A 28 11.15 4.10 -9.65
N ASP A 29 10.56 4.85 -8.71
CA ASP A 29 9.97 4.37 -7.47
C ASP A 29 10.94 3.62 -6.53
N ARG A 30 10.59 3.59 -5.25
CA ARG A 30 11.23 2.74 -4.23
C ARG A 30 10.21 2.39 -3.16
N GLY A 31 9.36 1.44 -3.49
CA GLY A 31 8.23 1.00 -2.71
C GLY A 31 8.52 0.03 -1.57
N MET A 32 7.60 -0.03 -0.61
CA MET A 32 7.55 -1.06 0.43
C MET A 32 6.60 -2.18 0.02
N GLU A 33 7.10 -3.41 0.10
CA GLU A 33 6.30 -4.64 0.00
C GLU A 33 5.23 -4.71 1.10
N GLN A 34 3.97 -4.97 0.73
CA GLN A 34 2.86 -5.18 1.66
C GLN A 34 2.16 -6.52 1.38
N GLY A 35 1.59 -7.14 2.43
CA GLY A 35 0.87 -8.40 2.28
C GLY A 35 1.77 -9.63 2.03
N ILE A 36 1.27 -10.58 1.25
CA ILE A 36 1.98 -11.82 0.91
C ILE A 36 2.69 -11.63 -0.42
N ASN A 37 4.02 -11.50 -0.40
CA ASN A 37 4.84 -11.46 -1.60
C ASN A 37 5.46 -12.84 -1.86
N PRO A 38 5.06 -13.53 -2.94
CA PRO A 38 5.50 -14.89 -3.25
C PRO A 38 6.97 -14.98 -3.67
N PHE A 39 7.58 -13.89 -4.13
CA PHE A 39 8.93 -13.87 -4.69
C PHE A 39 9.91 -13.03 -3.84
N GLU A 40 11.20 -13.26 -4.09
CA GLU A 40 12.30 -12.45 -3.56
C GLU A 40 12.75 -11.44 -4.60
N ASN A 41 12.74 -10.17 -4.22
CA ASN A 41 13.25 -9.09 -5.05
C ASN A 41 14.78 -9.17 -5.16
N ALA A 42 15.29 -8.92 -6.36
CA ALA A 42 16.71 -8.78 -6.62
C ALA A 42 17.30 -7.58 -5.85
N GLU A 43 18.58 -7.66 -5.55
CA GLU A 43 19.30 -6.51 -4.99
C GLU A 43 19.55 -5.46 -6.08
N LEU A 44 19.73 -4.21 -5.64
CA LEU A 44 20.19 -3.13 -6.52
C LEU A 44 21.55 -3.50 -7.13
N PRO A 45 21.79 -3.21 -8.43
CA PRO A 45 23.06 -3.54 -9.08
C PRO A 45 24.24 -2.67 -8.60
N VAL A 46 23.95 -1.60 -7.85
CA VAL A 46 24.92 -0.72 -7.21
C VAL A 46 24.50 -0.45 -5.76
N GLN A 47 25.44 -0.01 -4.94
CA GLN A 47 25.13 0.45 -3.57
C GLN A 47 24.20 1.66 -3.60
N GLU A 48 23.31 1.78 -2.61
CA GLU A 48 22.32 2.86 -2.52
C GLU A 48 22.96 4.25 -2.56
N ALA A 49 24.16 4.41 -1.98
CA ALA A 49 24.92 5.65 -1.99
C ALA A 49 25.40 6.07 -3.40
N MET A 50 25.39 5.16 -4.39
CA MET A 50 25.77 5.44 -5.78
C MET A 50 24.58 5.87 -6.64
N ILE A 51 23.35 5.80 -6.13
CA ILE A 51 22.16 6.25 -6.86
C ILE A 51 22.21 7.79 -6.96
N ASP A 52 22.12 8.32 -8.17
CA ASP A 52 22.16 9.76 -8.45
C ASP A 52 20.78 10.40 -8.27
N TYR A 53 19.72 9.74 -8.77
CA TYR A 53 18.37 10.29 -8.83
C TYR A 53 17.31 9.24 -8.56
N VAL A 54 16.19 9.69 -8.02
CA VAL A 54 14.95 8.92 -7.97
C VAL A 54 13.85 9.72 -8.65
N PHE A 55 13.06 9.08 -9.50
CA PHE A 55 11.82 9.63 -10.06
C PHE A 55 10.65 8.88 -9.43
N LEU A 56 9.72 9.62 -8.81
CA LEU A 56 8.62 9.03 -8.04
C LEU A 56 7.30 9.30 -8.75
N THR A 57 6.55 8.23 -9.03
CA THR A 57 5.29 8.29 -9.77
C THR A 57 4.18 8.88 -8.92
N HIS A 58 4.04 8.41 -7.66
CA HIS A 58 3.04 8.88 -6.71
C HIS A 58 3.36 8.49 -5.26
N ALA A 59 2.52 8.96 -4.33
CA ALA A 59 2.81 8.94 -2.89
C ALA A 59 2.39 7.66 -2.14
N HIS A 60 1.85 6.63 -2.80
CA HIS A 60 1.52 5.39 -2.09
C HIS A 60 2.78 4.70 -1.55
N VAL A 61 2.62 3.94 -0.47
CA VAL A 61 3.75 3.36 0.30
C VAL A 61 4.43 2.23 -0.46
N ASP A 62 3.71 1.54 -1.33
CA ASP A 62 4.20 0.55 -2.28
C ASP A 62 4.96 1.15 -3.48
N HIS A 63 5.04 2.49 -3.59
CA HIS A 63 5.91 3.21 -4.55
C HIS A 63 6.96 4.09 -3.85
N SER A 64 6.67 4.61 -2.65
CA SER A 64 7.53 5.57 -1.94
C SER A 64 8.12 5.06 -0.62
N GLY A 65 7.54 4.01 -0.05
CA GLY A 65 7.70 3.65 1.36
C GLY A 65 9.08 3.19 1.78
N MET A 66 9.97 2.88 0.83
CA MET A 66 11.36 2.48 1.08
C MET A 66 12.38 3.57 0.73
N LEU A 67 11.94 4.76 0.31
CA LEU A 67 12.82 5.93 0.13
C LEU A 67 13.59 6.30 1.42
N PRO A 68 13.02 6.20 2.65
CA PRO A 68 13.78 6.41 3.88
C PRO A 68 14.91 5.40 4.10
N GLN A 69 14.71 4.14 3.70
CA GLN A 69 15.79 3.15 3.77
C GLN A 69 16.94 3.51 2.81
N LEU A 70 16.61 4.02 1.62
CA LEU A 70 17.61 4.47 0.65
C LEU A 70 18.51 5.56 1.28
N PHE A 71 17.90 6.54 1.96
CA PHE A 71 18.62 7.59 2.69
C PHE A 71 19.45 7.04 3.85
N ALA A 72 18.90 6.13 4.65
CA ALA A 72 19.60 5.46 5.75
C ALA A 72 20.87 4.72 5.26
N ARG A 73 20.83 4.21 4.01
CA ARG A 73 21.94 3.51 3.35
C ARG A 73 22.88 4.41 2.54
N GLY A 74 22.78 5.74 2.72
CA GLY A 74 23.76 6.70 2.23
C GLY A 74 23.37 7.45 0.95
N PHE A 75 22.18 7.24 0.38
CA PHE A 75 21.70 8.04 -0.74
C PHE A 75 21.54 9.51 -0.36
N ARG A 76 22.06 10.40 -1.22
CA ARG A 76 21.97 11.87 -1.05
C ARG A 76 21.60 12.58 -2.36
N GLY A 77 21.13 11.84 -3.36
CA GLY A 77 20.67 12.38 -4.63
C GLY A 77 19.32 13.10 -4.51
N LYS A 78 18.79 13.57 -5.64
CA LYS A 78 17.48 14.25 -5.69
C LYS A 78 16.35 13.27 -6.00
N ILE A 79 15.19 13.50 -5.39
CA ILE A 79 13.96 12.73 -5.63
C ILE A 79 12.96 13.64 -6.33
N TYR A 80 12.75 13.46 -7.63
CA TYR A 80 11.81 14.26 -8.42
C TYR A 80 10.42 13.64 -8.35
N ALA A 81 9.42 14.46 -8.03
CA ALA A 81 8.02 14.08 -7.99
C ALA A 81 7.15 15.29 -8.30
N THR A 82 5.88 15.09 -8.64
CA THR A 82 4.93 16.20 -8.74
C THR A 82 4.79 16.93 -7.39
N ARG A 83 4.38 18.21 -7.42
CA ARG A 83 4.18 19.01 -6.21
C ARG A 83 3.28 18.31 -5.18
N ALA A 84 2.09 17.87 -5.60
CA ALA A 84 1.16 17.17 -4.73
C ALA A 84 1.73 15.83 -4.20
N THR A 85 2.46 15.06 -5.02
CA THR A 85 3.12 13.84 -4.55
C THR A 85 4.19 14.14 -3.50
N ALA A 86 5.00 15.19 -3.68
CA ALA A 86 6.01 15.58 -2.69
C ALA A 86 5.38 16.00 -1.35
N GLU A 87 4.27 16.75 -1.39
CA GLU A 87 3.51 17.13 -0.18
C GLU A 87 2.89 15.91 0.52
N LEU A 88 2.31 14.97 -0.24
CA LEU A 88 1.77 13.73 0.33
C LEU A 88 2.88 12.85 0.92
N CYS A 89 4.04 12.75 0.27
CA CYS A 89 5.18 12.01 0.81
C CYS A 89 5.68 12.58 2.14
N ASP A 90 5.59 13.90 2.37
CA ASP A 90 5.97 14.51 3.65
C ASP A 90 5.24 13.88 4.83
N ILE A 91 3.93 13.69 4.71
CA ILE A 91 3.10 13.11 5.77
C ILE A 91 3.15 11.58 5.78
N MET A 92 3.15 10.95 4.59
CA MET A 92 3.11 9.49 4.44
C MET A 92 4.40 8.82 4.94
N LEU A 93 5.58 9.39 4.63
CA LEU A 93 6.86 8.79 5.04
C LEU A 93 7.08 8.90 6.55
N ARG A 94 6.61 9.98 7.18
CA ARG A 94 6.65 10.15 8.65
C ARG A 94 5.75 9.14 9.35
N ASP A 95 4.51 8.98 8.88
CA ASP A 95 3.57 8.00 9.43
C ASP A 95 4.10 6.57 9.27
N CYS A 96 4.65 6.24 8.09
CA CYS A 96 5.26 4.94 7.85
C CYS A 96 6.44 4.68 8.79
N ALA A 97 7.36 5.65 8.96
CA ALA A 97 8.47 5.53 9.92
C ALA A 97 7.97 5.30 11.35
N HIS A 98 6.96 6.05 11.77
CA HIS A 98 6.35 5.90 13.09
C HIS A 98 5.80 4.49 13.31
N ILE A 99 5.02 3.97 12.35
CA ILE A 99 4.44 2.62 12.40
C ILE A 99 5.55 1.56 12.46
N GLN A 100 6.56 1.65 11.58
CA GLN A 100 7.66 0.68 11.52
C GLN A 100 8.47 0.65 12.82
N GLN A 101 8.77 1.82 13.40
CA GLN A 101 9.45 1.91 14.69
C GLN A 101 8.62 1.31 15.84
N GLN A 102 7.32 1.62 15.90
CA GLN A 102 6.42 1.06 16.91
C GLN A 102 6.29 -0.47 16.80
N GLU A 103 6.20 -1.01 15.58
CA GLU A 103 6.18 -2.45 15.35
C GLU A 103 7.46 -3.12 15.85
N ALA A 104 8.62 -2.52 15.55
CA ALA A 104 9.91 -3.04 15.99
C ALA A 104 10.03 -3.03 17.52
N GLU A 105 9.62 -1.95 18.17
CA GLU A 105 9.55 -1.86 19.62
C GLU A 105 8.60 -2.92 20.22
N TRP A 106 7.43 -3.12 19.62
CA TRP A 106 6.47 -4.12 20.08
C TRP A 106 7.01 -5.55 19.95
N LYS A 107 7.61 -5.90 18.80
CA LYS A 107 8.27 -7.20 18.57
C LYS A 107 9.41 -7.42 19.57
N ASN A 108 10.24 -6.39 19.81
CA ASN A 108 11.32 -6.44 20.81
C ASN A 108 10.80 -6.63 22.24
N ARG A 109 9.72 -5.93 22.63
CA ARG A 109 9.09 -6.12 23.95
C ARG A 109 8.55 -7.54 24.15
N LYS A 110 7.98 -8.15 23.11
CA LYS A 110 7.50 -9.54 23.14
C LYS A 110 8.65 -10.55 23.16
N ALA A 111 9.70 -10.30 22.38
CA ALA A 111 10.93 -11.09 22.32
C ALA A 111 11.65 -11.14 23.68
N ARG A 112 11.71 -10.03 24.44
CA ARG A 112 12.30 -10.01 25.79
C ARG A 112 11.63 -10.96 26.80
N ARG A 113 10.42 -11.46 26.52
CA ARG A 113 9.73 -12.47 27.34
C ARG A 113 10.19 -13.90 27.06
N HIS A 114 10.95 -14.13 25.98
CA HIS A 114 11.51 -15.42 25.59
C HIS A 114 13.03 -15.25 25.39
N SER A 115 13.84 -15.79 26.30
CA SER A 115 15.30 -15.63 26.24
C SER A 115 15.88 -16.15 24.92
N GLY A 116 16.63 -15.31 24.19
CA GLY A 116 17.42 -15.71 23.01
C GLY A 116 16.93 -15.24 21.65
N THR A 117 16.00 -14.26 21.56
CA THR A 117 15.53 -13.75 20.26
C THR A 117 16.35 -12.53 19.82
N GLU A 118 16.75 -12.48 18.54
CA GLU A 118 17.43 -11.34 17.92
C GLU A 118 16.59 -10.05 18.02
N LYS A 119 17.28 -8.91 18.17
CA LYS A 119 16.65 -7.58 18.19
C LYS A 119 16.07 -7.29 16.80
N HIS A 120 14.78 -7.02 16.73
CA HIS A 120 14.12 -6.57 15.52
C HIS A 120 14.38 -5.07 15.35
N GLU A 121 15.09 -4.68 14.31
CA GLU A 121 15.31 -3.27 13.96
C GLU A 121 14.32 -2.86 12.86
N PRO A 122 13.76 -1.64 12.93
CA PRO A 122 12.91 -1.15 11.85
C PRO A 122 13.76 -0.94 10.59
N PRO A 123 13.17 -1.00 9.39
CA PRO A 123 13.88 -0.80 8.13
C PRO A 123 14.54 0.59 8.01
N TYR A 124 14.02 1.57 8.75
CA TYR A 124 14.50 2.95 8.85
C TYR A 124 13.84 3.65 10.05
N THR A 125 14.28 4.86 10.36
CA THR A 125 13.81 5.67 11.49
C THR A 125 13.07 6.94 11.03
N MET A 126 12.44 7.66 11.96
CA MET A 126 11.85 8.98 11.71
C MET A 126 12.90 10.00 11.21
N GLU A 127 14.15 9.92 11.68
CA GLU A 127 15.22 10.81 11.21
C GLU A 127 15.55 10.55 9.74
N ASP A 128 15.58 9.27 9.34
CA ASP A 128 15.79 8.90 7.94
C ASP A 128 14.66 9.39 7.04
N ALA A 129 13.41 9.27 7.49
CA ALA A 129 12.25 9.80 6.76
C ALA A 129 12.33 11.32 6.60
N GLN A 130 12.67 12.05 7.66
CA GLN A 130 12.84 13.51 7.60
C GLN A 130 13.99 13.92 6.68
N GLY A 131 15.09 13.15 6.67
CA GLY A 131 16.21 13.33 5.76
C GLY A 131 15.82 13.12 4.29
N THR A 132 15.08 12.06 4.00
CA THR A 132 14.53 11.77 2.66
C THR A 132 13.61 12.88 2.17
N ILE A 133 12.73 13.40 3.02
CA ILE A 133 11.82 14.50 2.67
C ILE A 133 12.61 15.73 2.21
N GLY A 134 13.76 16.02 2.82
CA GLY A 134 14.64 17.11 2.41
C GLY A 134 15.29 16.94 1.03
N LEU A 135 15.19 15.76 0.41
CA LEU A 135 15.70 15.47 -0.93
C LEU A 135 14.62 15.56 -2.02
N LEU A 136 13.35 15.78 -1.65
CA LEU A 136 12.24 15.91 -2.60
C LEU A 136 12.37 17.21 -3.40
N VAL A 137 12.17 17.08 -4.71
CA VAL A 137 12.17 18.18 -5.68
C VAL A 137 10.78 18.21 -6.33
N PRO A 138 9.88 19.12 -5.89
CA PRO A 138 8.54 19.23 -6.44
C PRO A 138 8.60 19.79 -7.86
N CYS A 139 7.82 19.18 -8.75
CA CYS A 139 7.76 19.46 -10.18
C CYS A 139 6.31 19.71 -10.62
N GLU A 140 6.11 20.49 -11.67
CA GLU A 140 4.79 20.72 -12.26
C GLU A 140 4.49 19.67 -13.35
N TYR A 141 3.21 19.37 -13.57
CA TYR A 141 2.81 18.54 -14.71
C TYR A 141 3.14 19.18 -16.05
N GLY A 142 3.50 18.36 -17.03
CA GLY A 142 3.71 18.77 -18.43
C GLY A 142 5.02 19.53 -18.70
N GLU A 143 5.73 19.97 -17.66
CA GLU A 143 7.02 20.64 -17.80
C GLU A 143 8.12 19.63 -18.17
N LEU A 144 8.95 19.98 -19.16
CA LEU A 144 10.14 19.20 -19.51
C LEU A 144 11.31 19.68 -18.66
N ILE A 145 11.81 18.80 -17.81
CA ILE A 145 12.83 19.09 -16.80
C ILE A 145 14.15 18.47 -17.22
N GLU A 146 15.19 19.29 -17.31
CA GLU A 146 16.56 18.80 -17.51
C GLU A 146 17.16 18.40 -16.17
N VAL A 147 17.30 17.08 -15.93
CA VAL A 147 17.82 16.53 -14.67
C VAL A 147 19.34 16.63 -14.65
N CYS A 148 19.98 16.27 -15.76
CA CYS A 148 21.40 16.44 -16.04
C CYS A 148 21.65 16.27 -17.54
N ASP A 149 22.91 16.44 -17.97
CA ASP A 149 23.29 16.18 -19.36
C ASP A 149 22.88 14.75 -19.77
N GLY A 150 22.17 14.65 -20.89
CA GLY A 150 21.62 13.41 -21.43
C GLY A 150 20.38 12.84 -20.74
N ILE A 151 19.82 13.47 -19.69
CA ILE A 151 18.59 12.99 -19.02
C ILE A 151 17.57 14.12 -18.85
N GLN A 152 16.40 13.96 -19.45
CA GLN A 152 15.24 14.83 -19.24
C GLN A 152 14.03 14.01 -18.79
N ILE A 153 13.16 14.61 -17.98
CA ILE A 153 11.93 14.00 -17.52
C ILE A 153 10.73 14.90 -17.72
N ARG A 154 9.54 14.30 -17.78
CA ARG A 154 8.26 15.00 -17.69
C ARG A 154 7.25 14.14 -16.95
N PHE A 155 6.47 14.78 -16.09
CA PHE A 155 5.37 14.16 -15.37
C PHE A 155 4.06 14.44 -16.11
N THR A 156 3.28 13.40 -16.40
CA THR A 156 1.99 13.49 -17.05
C THR A 156 0.93 12.88 -16.14
N ASP A 157 -0.13 13.66 -15.85
CA ASP A 157 -1.20 13.27 -14.93
C ASP A 157 -1.84 11.95 -15.36
N ILE A 158 -1.88 10.98 -14.44
CA ILE A 158 -2.38 9.64 -14.70
C ILE A 158 -3.66 9.34 -13.90
N GLY A 159 -4.20 10.30 -13.15
CA GLY A 159 -5.55 10.21 -12.57
C GLY A 159 -5.76 9.10 -11.54
N HIS A 160 -4.71 8.55 -10.92
CA HIS A 160 -4.82 7.47 -9.93
C HIS A 160 -4.95 7.98 -8.49
N LEU A 161 -4.14 8.99 -8.15
CA LEU A 161 -4.08 9.67 -6.87
C LEU A 161 -3.82 11.16 -7.14
N LEU A 162 -4.12 12.03 -6.18
CA LEU A 162 -3.68 13.42 -6.22
C LEU A 162 -2.15 13.48 -6.43
N GLY A 163 -1.70 14.13 -7.49
CA GLY A 163 -0.27 14.19 -7.82
C GLY A 163 0.28 12.96 -8.55
N SER A 164 -0.51 11.91 -8.77
CA SER A 164 -0.03 10.73 -9.49
C SER A 164 0.36 11.05 -10.93
N SER A 165 1.38 10.36 -11.42
CA SER A 165 1.94 10.66 -12.73
C SER A 165 2.52 9.43 -13.42
N SER A 166 2.36 9.40 -14.74
CA SER A 166 3.29 8.70 -15.60
C SER A 166 4.53 9.57 -15.81
N ILE A 167 5.69 8.92 -15.92
CA ILE A 167 6.98 9.59 -16.05
C ILE A 167 7.58 9.24 -17.41
N GLU A 168 7.69 10.25 -18.25
CA GLU A 168 8.42 10.16 -19.51
C GLU A 168 9.89 10.49 -19.24
N VAL A 169 10.80 9.61 -19.66
CA VAL A 169 12.25 9.77 -19.48
C VAL A 169 12.94 9.75 -20.84
N TRP A 170 13.53 10.87 -21.23
CA TRP A 170 14.40 10.96 -22.40
C TRP A 170 15.84 10.75 -21.94
N ALA A 171 16.47 9.71 -22.48
CA ALA A 171 17.84 9.35 -22.20
C ALA A 171 18.68 9.38 -23.48
N GLU A 172 19.81 10.06 -23.42
CA GLU A 172 20.82 10.13 -24.47
C GLU A 172 22.15 9.56 -23.97
N GLU A 173 22.70 8.57 -24.68
CA GLU A 173 23.99 7.98 -24.37
C GLU A 173 24.67 7.46 -25.62
N LYS A 174 25.97 7.79 -25.80
CA LYS A 174 26.78 7.33 -26.95
C LYS A 174 26.14 7.62 -28.32
N GLY A 175 25.41 8.74 -28.43
CA GLY A 175 24.70 9.14 -29.65
C GLY A 175 23.36 8.42 -29.89
N PHE A 176 22.93 7.53 -29.00
CA PHE A 176 21.61 6.92 -29.03
C PHE A 176 20.64 7.70 -28.14
N LYS A 177 19.46 7.99 -28.67
CA LYS A 177 18.33 8.57 -27.91
C LYS A 177 17.27 7.51 -27.69
N ARG A 178 16.76 7.40 -26.47
CA ARG A 178 15.63 6.55 -26.11
C ARG A 178 14.66 7.31 -25.24
N LYS A 179 13.38 7.06 -25.45
CA LYS A 179 12.31 7.55 -24.59
C LYS A 179 11.62 6.39 -23.89
N LEU A 180 11.64 6.40 -22.57
CA LEU A 180 10.90 5.46 -21.73
C LEU A 180 9.65 6.14 -21.16
N CYS A 181 8.60 5.37 -20.96
CA CYS A 181 7.42 5.81 -20.21
C CYS A 181 7.15 4.80 -19.10
N PHE A 182 7.19 5.26 -17.85
CA PHE A 182 6.75 4.50 -16.69
C PHE A 182 5.34 4.97 -16.36
N SER A 183 4.36 4.08 -16.37
CA SER A 183 2.98 4.49 -16.14
C SER A 183 2.71 4.97 -14.72
N GLY A 184 3.45 4.43 -13.73
CA GLY A 184 2.95 4.39 -12.36
C GLY A 184 1.67 3.57 -12.30
N ASP A 185 0.78 3.90 -11.38
CA ASP A 185 -0.56 3.34 -11.35
C ASP A 185 -1.48 4.15 -12.26
N ILE A 186 -2.18 3.48 -13.17
CA ILE A 186 -3.07 4.11 -14.14
C ILE A 186 -4.43 4.29 -13.49
N GLY A 187 -4.91 5.52 -13.44
CA GLY A 187 -6.18 5.88 -12.83
C GLY A 187 -7.40 5.31 -13.55
N ASN A 188 -8.49 5.07 -12.81
CA ASN A 188 -9.79 4.87 -13.43
C ASN A 188 -10.35 6.21 -13.94
N LYS A 189 -11.27 6.16 -14.90
CA LYS A 189 -11.91 7.36 -15.44
C LYS A 189 -13.10 7.82 -14.61
N HIS A 190 -13.38 9.10 -14.73
CA HIS A 190 -14.45 9.86 -14.14
C HIS A 190 -14.48 9.78 -12.62
N GLN A 191 -13.33 9.51 -11.99
CA GLN A 191 -13.23 9.52 -10.54
C GLN A 191 -13.60 10.90 -10.00
N PRO A 192 -14.25 10.98 -8.83
CA PRO A 192 -14.56 12.27 -8.25
C PRO A 192 -13.27 13.00 -7.86
N LEU A 193 -13.29 14.32 -7.98
CA LEU A 193 -12.23 15.25 -7.59
C LEU A 193 -11.07 15.32 -8.56
N ILE A 194 -10.45 14.20 -8.94
CA ILE A 194 -9.21 14.18 -9.73
C ILE A 194 -9.46 13.97 -11.22
N ARG A 195 -8.55 14.48 -12.06
CA ARG A 195 -8.66 14.37 -13.52
C ARG A 195 -8.54 12.94 -14.01
N ASP A 196 -9.12 12.70 -15.19
CA ASP A 196 -8.91 11.46 -15.93
C ASP A 196 -7.44 11.31 -16.36
N PRO A 197 -6.94 10.07 -16.50
CA PRO A 197 -5.58 9.82 -16.99
C PRO A 197 -5.33 10.49 -18.35
N GLN A 198 -4.24 11.24 -18.45
CA GLN A 198 -3.82 11.86 -19.71
C GLN A 198 -2.98 10.88 -20.54
N PRO A 199 -3.18 10.84 -21.87
CA PRO A 199 -2.42 9.95 -22.73
C PRO A 199 -0.97 10.43 -22.92
N THR A 200 -0.04 9.48 -23.03
CA THR A 200 1.32 9.76 -23.49
C THR A 200 1.43 9.57 -24.99
N ALA A 201 1.96 10.57 -25.71
CA ALA A 201 1.95 10.56 -27.17
C ALA A 201 2.92 9.53 -27.79
N GLN A 202 4.11 9.36 -27.22
CA GLN A 202 5.21 8.59 -27.84
C GLN A 202 6.13 8.00 -26.76
N ALA A 203 6.62 6.77 -26.94
CA ALA A 203 7.74 6.20 -26.20
C ALA A 203 8.34 5.03 -27.00
N ASP A 204 9.66 4.81 -26.89
CA ASP A 204 10.30 3.60 -27.42
C ASP A 204 9.97 2.39 -26.56
N TYR A 205 9.92 2.57 -25.23
CA TYR A 205 9.69 1.52 -24.24
C TYR A 205 8.66 1.98 -23.22
N VAL A 206 7.70 1.12 -22.91
CA VAL A 206 6.68 1.38 -21.90
C VAL A 206 6.81 0.36 -20.79
N ILE A 207 6.82 0.80 -19.55
CA ILE A 207 6.72 -0.02 -18.34
C ILE A 207 5.35 0.32 -17.76
N MET A 208 4.40 -0.61 -17.83
CA MET A 208 3.02 -0.36 -17.43
C MET A 208 2.54 -1.30 -16.33
N GLU A 209 1.73 -0.77 -15.42
CA GLU A 209 1.03 -1.55 -14.41
C GLU A 209 0.01 -2.52 -15.01
N SER A 210 -0.42 -3.49 -14.22
CA SER A 210 -1.39 -4.51 -14.63
C SER A 210 -2.28 -4.96 -13.49
N THR A 211 -2.52 -4.12 -12.48
CA THR A 211 -3.23 -4.48 -11.23
C THR A 211 -4.56 -5.18 -11.52
N TYR A 212 -5.27 -4.72 -12.56
CA TYR A 212 -6.52 -5.31 -13.07
C TYR A 212 -6.46 -5.72 -14.54
N GLY A 213 -5.30 -6.20 -15.01
CA GLY A 213 -5.16 -6.71 -16.38
C GLY A 213 -6.08 -7.91 -16.72
N ASP A 214 -6.67 -8.55 -15.70
CA ASP A 214 -7.59 -9.69 -15.79
C ASP A 214 -9.06 -9.34 -15.49
N ARG A 215 -9.35 -8.10 -15.08
CA ARG A 215 -10.67 -7.70 -14.59
C ARG A 215 -11.27 -6.59 -15.43
N LEU A 216 -12.60 -6.61 -15.51
CA LEU A 216 -13.40 -5.54 -16.07
C LEU A 216 -14.23 -4.93 -14.95
N HIS A 217 -14.28 -3.60 -14.90
CA HIS A 217 -15.27 -2.92 -14.08
C HIS A 217 -16.66 -3.13 -14.70
N SER A 218 -17.68 -3.10 -13.84
CA SER A 218 -19.08 -3.12 -14.31
C SER A 218 -19.31 -1.98 -15.29
N THR A 219 -19.96 -2.26 -16.42
CA THR A 219 -20.36 -1.23 -17.39
C THR A 219 -21.43 -0.30 -16.83
N GLU A 220 -22.22 -0.79 -15.87
CA GLU A 220 -23.10 0.05 -15.07
C GLU A 220 -22.27 0.64 -13.93
N ARG A 221 -22.01 1.95 -14.00
CA ARG A 221 -21.38 2.67 -12.91
C ARG A 221 -22.43 2.82 -11.79
N PRO A 222 -22.20 2.23 -10.60
CA PRO A 222 -23.14 2.39 -9.50
C PRO A 222 -23.27 3.86 -9.15
N ASP A 223 -24.49 4.31 -8.87
CA ASP A 223 -24.71 5.61 -8.26
C ASP A 223 -24.25 5.54 -6.80
N TYR A 224 -22.97 5.80 -6.56
CA TYR A 224 -22.38 5.77 -5.23
C TYR A 224 -22.99 6.81 -4.28
N ILE A 225 -23.51 7.92 -4.82
CA ILE A 225 -24.16 8.97 -4.04
C ILE A 225 -25.51 8.43 -3.53
N ALA A 226 -26.35 7.90 -4.42
CA ALA A 226 -27.63 7.31 -4.04
C ALA A 226 -27.46 6.09 -3.14
N GLY A 227 -26.53 5.19 -3.47
CA GLY A 227 -26.26 4.00 -2.67
C GLY A 227 -25.74 4.35 -1.26
N LEU A 228 -24.87 5.36 -1.13
CA LEU A 228 -24.41 5.81 0.19
C LEU A 228 -25.51 6.50 0.97
N ALA A 229 -26.35 7.30 0.31
CA ALA A 229 -27.52 7.92 0.94
C ALA A 229 -28.50 6.88 1.48
N GLU A 230 -28.79 5.82 0.70
CA GLU A 230 -29.65 4.70 1.12
C GLU A 230 -29.08 3.98 2.34
N VAL A 231 -27.78 3.63 2.31
CA VAL A 231 -27.12 3.01 3.47
C VAL A 231 -27.22 3.90 4.71
N ILE A 232 -26.93 5.19 4.57
CA ILE A 232 -27.00 6.15 5.68
C ILE A 232 -28.43 6.26 6.22
N GLN A 233 -29.43 6.39 5.33
CA GLN A 233 -30.84 6.47 5.70
C GLN A 233 -31.27 5.25 6.51
N GLU A 234 -31.06 4.04 5.96
CA GLU A 234 -31.47 2.80 6.60
C GLU A 234 -30.77 2.54 7.94
N THR A 235 -29.50 2.91 8.06
CA THR A 235 -28.74 2.79 9.31
C THR A 235 -29.24 3.78 10.35
N PHE A 236 -29.50 5.04 9.96
CA PHE A 236 -29.93 6.09 10.90
C PHE A 236 -31.37 5.95 11.35
N ASP A 237 -32.28 5.45 10.50
CA ASP A 237 -33.65 5.12 10.89
C ASP A 237 -33.70 4.05 12.00
N LYS A 238 -32.65 3.22 12.11
CA LYS A 238 -32.46 2.23 13.18
C LYS A 238 -31.70 2.77 14.40
N GLY A 239 -31.21 4.02 14.34
CA GLY A 239 -30.39 4.63 15.39
C GLY A 239 -28.93 4.17 15.41
N GLY A 240 -28.43 3.57 14.33
CA GLY A 240 -27.07 3.05 14.24
C GLY A 240 -26.05 4.04 13.66
N ASN A 241 -24.78 3.64 13.70
CA ASN A 241 -23.69 4.37 13.07
C ASN A 241 -23.27 3.70 11.76
N VAL A 242 -22.83 4.51 10.79
CA VAL A 242 -22.15 4.02 9.58
C VAL A 242 -20.66 4.16 9.79
N VAL A 243 -19.94 3.04 9.85
CA VAL A 243 -18.48 3.00 9.99
C VAL A 243 -17.86 2.65 8.64
N ILE A 244 -16.97 3.51 8.16
CA ILE A 244 -16.32 3.40 6.86
C ILE A 244 -14.80 3.25 7.06
N PRO A 245 -14.26 2.03 7.06
CA PRO A 245 -12.82 1.81 6.91
C PRO A 245 -12.35 2.40 5.57
N SER A 246 -11.41 3.34 5.62
CA SER A 246 -10.92 4.03 4.42
C SER A 246 -9.41 4.29 4.47
N PHE A 247 -8.76 4.31 3.30
CA PHE A 247 -7.38 4.79 3.18
C PHE A 247 -7.33 6.30 3.43
N ALA A 248 -6.27 6.76 4.09
CA ALA A 248 -6.15 8.15 4.53
C ALA A 248 -6.07 9.15 3.36
N VAL A 249 -5.49 8.71 2.24
CA VAL A 249 -5.30 9.49 1.02
C VAL A 249 -6.11 8.86 -0.11
N GLY A 250 -6.77 9.68 -0.94
CA GLY A 250 -7.64 9.25 -2.03
C GLY A 250 -9.05 8.91 -1.52
N ARG A 251 -9.25 7.69 -1.03
CA ARG A 251 -10.60 7.17 -0.75
C ARG A 251 -11.38 7.96 0.29
N THR A 252 -10.71 8.49 1.33
CA THR A 252 -11.38 9.34 2.31
C THR A 252 -11.95 10.60 1.65
N GLN A 253 -11.19 11.24 0.77
CA GLN A 253 -11.59 12.47 0.10
C GLN A 253 -12.73 12.24 -0.90
N GLU A 254 -12.72 11.12 -1.63
CA GLU A 254 -13.84 10.74 -2.50
C GLU A 254 -15.14 10.54 -1.71
N ILE A 255 -15.08 9.88 -0.55
CA ILE A 255 -16.26 9.69 0.31
C ILE A 255 -16.74 11.02 0.89
N LEU A 256 -15.84 11.94 1.24
CA LEU A 256 -16.22 13.30 1.64
C LEU A 256 -16.96 14.04 0.51
N TYR A 257 -16.52 13.88 -0.74
CA TYR A 257 -17.22 14.44 -1.91
C TYR A 257 -18.64 13.87 -2.06
N PHE A 258 -18.82 12.55 -1.93
CA PHE A 258 -20.15 11.95 -1.99
C PHE A 258 -21.05 12.44 -0.85
N LEU A 259 -20.55 12.46 0.39
CA LEU A 259 -21.30 12.95 1.56
C LEU A 259 -21.70 14.42 1.42
N ARG A 260 -20.86 15.23 0.79
CA ARG A 260 -21.19 16.61 0.45
C ARG A 260 -22.41 16.66 -0.47
N LYS A 261 -22.39 15.95 -1.60
CA LYS A 261 -23.50 15.90 -2.57
C LYS A 261 -24.78 15.40 -1.90
N ILE A 262 -24.70 14.33 -1.11
CA ILE A 262 -25.84 13.80 -0.33
C ILE A 262 -26.49 14.86 0.55
N LYS A 263 -25.68 15.69 1.21
CA LYS A 263 -26.17 16.77 2.08
C LYS A 263 -26.71 17.96 1.30
N GLU A 264 -26.05 18.33 0.21
CA GLU A 264 -26.46 19.44 -0.67
C GLU A 264 -27.80 19.14 -1.35
N ASP A 265 -27.96 17.92 -1.85
CA ASP A 265 -29.16 17.46 -2.56
C ASP A 265 -30.27 16.98 -1.60
N GLY A 266 -30.00 16.92 -0.29
CA GLY A 266 -30.97 16.56 0.73
C GLY A 266 -31.45 15.10 0.64
N LEU A 267 -30.58 14.18 0.22
CA LEU A 267 -30.94 12.78 -0.08
C LEU A 267 -31.23 11.94 1.18
N VAL A 268 -30.84 12.41 2.35
CA VAL A 268 -31.14 11.77 3.65
C VAL A 268 -32.23 12.58 4.36
N VAL A 269 -33.42 11.99 4.48
CA VAL A 269 -34.62 12.60 5.06
C VAL A 269 -34.64 12.36 6.56
N ASN A 270 -35.15 13.34 7.33
CA ASN A 270 -35.20 13.36 8.81
C ASN A 270 -33.85 13.40 9.53
N HIS A 271 -32.77 12.99 8.86
CA HIS A 271 -31.41 12.99 9.41
C HIS A 271 -30.44 13.91 8.66
N GLY A 272 -30.89 14.77 7.74
CA GLY A 272 -30.01 15.53 6.81
C GLY A 272 -28.88 16.37 7.44
N ARG A 273 -28.95 16.71 8.74
CA ARG A 273 -27.88 17.39 9.49
C ARG A 273 -26.93 16.45 10.25
N PHE A 274 -26.89 15.18 9.89
CA PHE A 274 -26.06 14.17 10.55
C PHE A 274 -24.58 14.55 10.63
N PRO A 275 -23.88 14.27 11.73
CA PRO A 275 -22.46 14.52 11.83
C PRO A 275 -21.63 13.47 11.06
N VAL A 276 -20.52 13.91 10.48
CA VAL A 276 -19.53 13.08 9.81
C VAL A 276 -18.18 13.31 10.50
N TYR A 277 -17.55 12.23 10.95
CA TYR A 277 -16.25 12.28 11.60
C TYR A 277 -15.18 11.65 10.69
N VAL A 278 -14.09 12.37 10.47
CA VAL A 278 -12.84 11.81 9.93
C VAL A 278 -11.89 11.64 11.11
N ASP A 279 -11.71 10.39 11.56
CA ASP A 279 -10.85 10.06 12.70
C ASP A 279 -9.54 9.41 12.25
N SER A 280 -8.67 10.23 11.66
CA SER A 280 -7.33 9.83 11.26
C SER A 280 -6.47 11.09 11.09
N PRO A 281 -5.41 11.29 11.91
CA PRO A 281 -4.52 12.44 11.75
C PRO A 281 -3.97 12.56 10.34
N LEU A 282 -3.53 11.43 9.78
CA LEU A 282 -3.03 11.35 8.41
C LEU A 282 -4.10 11.74 7.37
N ALA A 283 -5.36 11.35 7.57
CA ALA A 283 -6.42 11.71 6.63
C ALA A 283 -6.80 13.19 6.73
N VAL A 284 -6.72 13.77 7.92
CA VAL A 284 -6.91 15.22 8.14
C VAL A 284 -5.81 16.01 7.43
N GLU A 285 -4.54 15.63 7.61
CA GLU A 285 -3.42 16.27 6.92
C GLU A 285 -3.51 16.11 5.40
N ALA A 286 -3.85 14.91 4.91
CA ALA A 286 -4.05 14.65 3.49
C ALA A 286 -5.18 15.51 2.90
N THR A 287 -6.28 15.67 3.62
CA THR A 287 -7.40 16.55 3.20
C THR A 287 -6.92 18.00 3.03
N GLY A 288 -6.07 18.50 3.93
CA GLY A 288 -5.47 19.82 3.79
C GLY A 288 -4.53 19.95 2.57
N ILE A 289 -3.88 18.86 2.14
CA ILE A 289 -3.07 18.83 0.91
C ILE A 289 -3.95 18.87 -0.34
N PHE A 290 -5.07 18.13 -0.35
CA PHE A 290 -6.06 18.22 -1.43
C PHE A 290 -6.56 19.66 -1.61
N GLU A 291 -6.83 20.38 -0.52
CA GLU A 291 -7.27 21.78 -0.56
C GLU A 291 -6.21 22.75 -1.10
N LYS A 292 -4.92 22.45 -0.94
CA LYS A 292 -3.82 23.28 -1.48
C LYS A 292 -3.61 23.08 -2.98
N ASN A 293 -3.89 21.88 -3.50
CA ASN A 293 -3.57 21.49 -4.87
C ASN A 293 -4.81 21.45 -5.80
N ILE A 294 -5.87 22.16 -5.42
CA ILE A 294 -7.14 22.20 -6.15
C ILE A 294 -6.96 22.53 -7.64
N TYR A 295 -6.32 23.66 -7.96
CA TYR A 295 -6.25 24.15 -9.35
C TYR A 295 -5.39 23.28 -10.27
N GLU A 296 -4.39 22.60 -9.71
CA GLU A 296 -3.46 21.76 -10.48
C GLU A 296 -4.00 20.35 -10.71
N CYS A 297 -4.74 19.79 -9.75
CA CYS A 297 -5.11 18.37 -9.80
C CYS A 297 -6.61 18.10 -9.98
N PHE A 298 -7.49 19.08 -9.73
CA PHE A 298 -8.92 18.79 -9.75
C PHE A 298 -9.49 18.71 -11.18
N ASP A 299 -10.50 17.88 -11.33
CA ASP A 299 -11.33 17.76 -12.53
C ASP A 299 -12.19 19.03 -12.75
N ALA A 300 -12.84 19.09 -13.91
CA ALA A 300 -13.65 20.25 -14.29
C ALA A 300 -14.90 20.43 -13.40
N GLU A 301 -15.54 19.36 -12.94
CA GLU A 301 -16.74 19.42 -12.10
C GLU A 301 -16.40 19.96 -10.70
N ALA A 302 -15.32 19.45 -10.10
CA ALA A 302 -14.82 19.88 -8.82
C ALA A 302 -14.30 21.32 -8.87
N LEU A 303 -13.65 21.74 -9.97
CA LEU A 303 -13.25 23.13 -10.17
C LEU A 303 -14.44 24.08 -10.32
N GLU A 304 -15.55 23.64 -10.92
CA GLU A 304 -16.77 24.46 -11.01
C GLU A 304 -17.34 24.77 -9.62
N LEU A 305 -17.33 23.81 -8.70
CA LEU A 305 -17.70 24.04 -7.30
C LEU A 305 -16.78 25.09 -6.66
N VAL A 306 -15.47 24.96 -6.85
CA VAL A 306 -14.47 25.88 -6.29
C VAL A 306 -14.69 27.30 -6.81
N HIS A 307 -14.94 27.46 -8.12
CA HIS A 307 -15.24 28.76 -8.73
C HIS A 307 -16.52 29.40 -8.19
N ARG A 308 -17.47 28.61 -7.71
CA ARG A 308 -18.68 29.08 -7.01
C ARG A 308 -18.43 29.41 -5.53
N GLY A 309 -17.19 29.33 -5.04
CA GLY A 309 -16.82 29.53 -3.64
C GLY A 309 -17.17 28.35 -2.74
N ILE A 310 -17.35 27.16 -3.33
CA ILE A 310 -17.81 25.96 -2.65
C ILE A 310 -16.66 24.96 -2.54
N ASN A 311 -16.31 24.54 -1.32
CA ASN A 311 -15.28 23.54 -1.10
C ASN A 311 -15.81 22.11 -1.41
N PRO A 312 -15.21 21.35 -2.35
CA PRO A 312 -15.72 20.03 -2.77
C PRO A 312 -15.72 18.93 -1.69
N ILE A 313 -14.91 19.07 -0.64
CA ILE A 313 -14.73 18.03 0.39
C ILE A 313 -15.01 18.53 1.82
N SER A 314 -15.56 19.73 1.96
CA SER A 314 -15.98 20.31 3.24
C SER A 314 -17.45 20.71 3.21
N PHE A 315 -18.14 20.48 4.34
CA PHE A 315 -19.58 20.72 4.49
C PHE A 315 -19.98 20.89 5.96
N PRO A 316 -21.13 21.52 6.26
CA PRO A 316 -21.64 21.62 7.63
C PRO A 316 -21.85 20.24 8.29
N GLY A 317 -21.29 20.07 9.48
CA GLY A 317 -21.32 18.81 10.23
C GLY A 317 -20.13 17.87 9.96
N LEU A 318 -19.14 18.30 9.18
CA LEU A 318 -17.84 17.61 9.10
C LEU A 318 -16.98 17.95 10.33
N HIS A 319 -16.49 16.91 11.01
CA HIS A 319 -15.62 16.98 12.18
C HIS A 319 -14.31 16.24 11.90
N LEU A 320 -13.19 16.93 12.03
CA LEU A 320 -11.85 16.37 11.85
C LEU A 320 -11.25 16.07 13.24
N SER A 321 -10.93 14.81 13.51
CA SER A 321 -10.40 14.35 14.81
C SER A 321 -8.92 14.03 14.70
N ILE A 322 -8.09 14.70 15.50
CA ILE A 322 -6.63 14.60 15.46
C ILE A 322 -6.12 13.93 16.74
N THR A 323 -6.75 14.17 17.88
CA THR A 323 -6.27 13.67 19.18
C THR A 323 -6.90 12.32 19.56
N SER A 324 -6.25 11.59 20.46
CA SER A 324 -6.81 10.33 20.97
C SER A 324 -8.08 10.55 21.80
N ASP A 325 -8.23 11.70 22.46
CA ASP A 325 -9.38 11.96 23.31
C ASP A 325 -10.62 12.37 22.49
N GLU A 326 -10.43 13.12 21.40
CA GLU A 326 -11.46 13.34 20.37
C GLU A 326 -11.95 11.99 19.79
N SER A 327 -11.02 11.13 19.36
CA SER A 327 -11.31 9.78 18.84
C SER A 327 -12.15 8.94 19.82
N LYS A 328 -11.78 8.94 21.11
CA LYS A 328 -12.56 8.24 22.15
C LYS A 328 -13.96 8.84 22.30
N ALA A 329 -14.08 10.16 22.35
CA ALA A 329 -15.35 10.86 22.54
C ALA A 329 -16.37 10.50 21.45
N ILE A 330 -15.93 10.27 20.20
CA ILE A 330 -16.81 9.85 19.10
C ILE A 330 -17.58 8.56 19.45
N ASN A 331 -16.94 7.62 20.14
CA ASN A 331 -17.52 6.32 20.50
C ASN A 331 -18.56 6.41 21.65
N PHE A 332 -18.59 7.52 22.39
CA PHE A 332 -19.50 7.72 23.53
C PHE A 332 -20.67 8.67 23.23
N ASP A 333 -20.72 9.25 22.03
CA ASP A 333 -21.86 10.03 21.58
C ASP A 333 -22.86 9.11 20.87
N ASP A 334 -24.09 9.08 21.37
CA ASP A 334 -25.15 8.19 20.89
C ASP A 334 -25.89 8.73 19.66
N THR A 335 -25.58 9.94 19.20
CA THR A 335 -26.16 10.52 17.98
C THR A 335 -25.77 9.68 16.77
N PRO A 336 -26.71 9.21 15.92
CA PRO A 336 -26.38 8.51 14.68
C PRO A 336 -25.42 9.33 13.81
N LYS A 337 -24.31 8.71 13.39
CA LYS A 337 -23.22 9.42 12.69
C LYS A 337 -22.51 8.55 11.66
N VAL A 338 -21.82 9.22 10.74
CA VAL A 338 -20.83 8.57 9.85
C VAL A 338 -19.43 8.71 10.46
N ILE A 339 -18.68 7.62 10.53
CA ILE A 339 -17.30 7.57 11.03
C ILE A 339 -16.40 7.03 9.93
N ILE A 340 -15.52 7.87 9.40
CA ILE A 340 -14.49 7.50 8.42
C ILE A 340 -13.16 7.41 9.17
N SER A 341 -12.50 6.25 9.12
CA SER A 341 -11.24 6.05 9.85
C SER A 341 -10.29 5.12 9.10
N ALA A 342 -9.00 5.43 9.21
CA ALA A 342 -7.91 4.60 8.74
C ALA A 342 -7.55 3.49 9.75
N SER A 343 -6.99 2.35 9.31
CA SER A 343 -6.65 1.99 7.92
C SER A 343 -7.82 1.35 7.14
N GLY A 344 -7.78 1.44 5.80
CA GLY A 344 -8.83 0.92 4.92
C GLY A 344 -9.04 -0.59 4.95
N MET A 345 -8.05 -1.36 5.44
CA MET A 345 -8.10 -2.81 5.56
C MET A 345 -8.26 -3.31 7.01
N CYS A 346 -8.43 -2.40 7.97
CA CYS A 346 -8.69 -2.69 9.39
C CYS A 346 -7.55 -3.38 10.18
N ASP A 347 -6.34 -3.50 9.63
CA ASP A 347 -5.24 -4.17 10.32
C ASP A 347 -4.62 -3.34 11.45
N ALA A 348 -4.64 -2.02 11.29
CA ALA A 348 -4.04 -1.05 12.20
C ALA A 348 -4.88 0.24 12.29
N GLY A 349 -4.47 1.16 13.18
CA GLY A 349 -5.08 2.48 13.32
C GLY A 349 -6.35 2.51 14.17
N ARG A 350 -7.00 3.68 14.17
CA ARG A 350 -8.16 4.00 15.02
C ARG A 350 -9.42 3.22 14.63
N ILE A 351 -9.49 2.76 13.37
CA ILE A 351 -10.63 1.99 12.86
C ILE A 351 -10.93 0.76 13.73
N LYS A 352 -9.90 0.10 14.29
CA LYS A 352 -10.06 -1.06 15.17
C LYS A 352 -10.85 -0.72 16.44
N HIS A 353 -10.69 0.49 16.97
CA HIS A 353 -11.47 0.96 18.10
C HIS A 353 -12.93 1.20 17.70
N HIS A 354 -13.19 1.83 16.56
CA HIS A 354 -14.57 2.00 16.08
C HIS A 354 -15.26 0.68 15.77
N LEU A 355 -14.55 -0.28 15.16
CA LEU A 355 -15.06 -1.63 14.95
C LEU A 355 -15.41 -2.32 16.27
N LYS A 356 -14.56 -2.22 17.30
CA LYS A 356 -14.85 -2.77 18.64
C LYS A 356 -16.15 -2.22 19.25
N HIS A 357 -16.49 -0.96 19.00
CA HIS A 357 -17.71 -0.33 19.54
C HIS A 357 -18.95 -0.53 18.68
N ASN A 358 -18.81 -0.85 17.39
CA ASN A 358 -19.93 -0.89 16.44
C ASN A 358 -20.22 -2.28 15.85
N LEU A 359 -19.26 -3.20 15.76
CA LEU A 359 -19.46 -4.50 15.10
C LEU A 359 -20.54 -5.37 15.74
N TRP A 360 -20.68 -5.31 17.07
CA TRP A 360 -21.64 -6.14 17.81
C TRP A 360 -23.06 -5.55 17.85
N ARG A 361 -23.26 -4.35 17.28
CA ARG A 361 -24.53 -3.62 17.26
C ARG A 361 -25.27 -3.88 15.95
N GLU A 362 -26.45 -4.48 16.02
CA GLU A 362 -27.26 -4.89 14.85
C GLU A 362 -27.81 -3.71 14.05
N GLU A 363 -27.98 -2.56 14.71
CA GLU A 363 -28.41 -1.32 14.08
C GLU A 363 -27.31 -0.62 13.27
N CYS A 364 -26.03 -0.93 13.54
CA CYS A 364 -24.90 -0.31 12.87
C CYS A 364 -24.61 -0.94 11.50
N THR A 365 -23.89 -0.21 10.66
CA THR A 365 -23.39 -0.71 9.38
C THR A 365 -21.91 -0.43 9.24
N VAL A 366 -21.15 -1.44 8.81
CA VAL A 366 -19.75 -1.30 8.38
C VAL A 366 -19.72 -1.36 6.86
N LEU A 367 -19.33 -0.25 6.24
CA LEU A 367 -19.28 -0.11 4.79
C LEU A 367 -17.82 -0.06 4.31
N PHE A 368 -17.39 -1.12 3.64
CA PHE A 368 -16.09 -1.19 2.99
C PHE A 368 -16.13 -0.47 1.64
N VAL A 369 -15.19 0.45 1.44
CA VAL A 369 -15.14 1.28 0.22
C VAL A 369 -13.88 1.08 -0.59
N GLY A 370 -12.91 0.28 -0.12
CA GLY A 370 -11.66 -0.05 -0.82
C GLY A 370 -11.41 -1.54 -0.89
N TYR A 371 -10.42 -1.94 -1.71
CA TYR A 371 -9.99 -3.33 -1.82
C TYR A 371 -9.54 -3.90 -0.46
N GLN A 372 -9.84 -5.17 -0.22
CA GLN A 372 -9.51 -5.88 1.01
C GLN A 372 -8.60 -7.06 0.66
N SER A 373 -7.30 -6.93 0.95
CA SER A 373 -6.31 -7.96 0.67
C SER A 373 -6.54 -9.22 1.50
N VAL A 374 -6.21 -10.38 0.93
CA VAL A 374 -6.32 -11.67 1.63
C VAL A 374 -5.45 -11.67 2.88
N GLY A 375 -6.03 -12.15 3.99
CA GLY A 375 -5.35 -12.21 5.29
C GLY A 375 -5.51 -10.98 6.18
N THR A 376 -6.18 -9.92 5.69
CA THR A 376 -6.49 -8.73 6.49
C THR A 376 -7.73 -8.93 7.36
N LEU A 377 -7.85 -8.14 8.43
CA LEU A 377 -9.06 -8.15 9.26
C LEU A 377 -10.30 -7.72 8.45
N GLY A 378 -10.17 -6.68 7.62
CA GLY A 378 -11.28 -6.19 6.80
C GLY A 378 -11.80 -7.25 5.83
N ARG A 379 -10.90 -8.01 5.19
CA ARG A 379 -11.29 -9.15 4.35
C ARG A 379 -12.05 -10.23 5.13
N THR A 380 -11.58 -10.56 6.33
CA THR A 380 -12.21 -11.57 7.21
C THR A 380 -13.65 -11.17 7.56
N ILE A 381 -13.89 -9.89 7.89
CA ILE A 381 -15.23 -9.38 8.18
C ILE A 381 -16.10 -9.42 6.91
N LEU A 382 -15.57 -8.97 5.77
CA LEU A 382 -16.30 -8.93 4.51
C LEU A 382 -16.72 -10.32 4.00
N GLU A 383 -15.93 -11.35 4.28
CA GLU A 383 -16.23 -12.76 3.95
C GLU A 383 -17.25 -13.41 4.90
N GLY A 384 -17.81 -12.66 5.85
CA GLY A 384 -18.92 -13.12 6.69
C GLY A 384 -18.50 -13.84 7.97
N ALA A 385 -17.33 -13.52 8.52
CA ALA A 385 -16.94 -14.03 9.84
C ALA A 385 -17.97 -13.62 10.90
N SER A 386 -18.44 -14.59 11.70
CA SER A 386 -19.40 -14.35 12.79
C SER A 386 -18.77 -13.71 14.02
N GLU A 387 -17.45 -13.88 14.18
CA GLU A 387 -16.66 -13.29 15.26
C GLU A 387 -15.27 -12.91 14.76
N VAL A 388 -14.70 -11.85 15.34
CA VAL A 388 -13.33 -11.42 15.06
C VAL A 388 -12.60 -11.05 16.35
N LYS A 389 -11.26 -11.10 16.32
CA LYS A 389 -10.43 -10.77 17.47
C LYS A 389 -9.89 -9.34 17.38
N LEU A 390 -10.32 -8.47 18.28
CA LEU A 390 -9.88 -7.08 18.38
C LEU A 390 -9.26 -6.84 19.77
N PHE A 391 -8.03 -6.32 19.80
CA PHE A 391 -7.29 -6.04 21.04
C PHE A 391 -7.17 -7.23 22.04
N GLY A 392 -7.23 -8.45 21.52
CA GLY A 392 -7.17 -9.67 22.34
C GLY A 392 -8.53 -10.21 22.78
N GLU A 393 -9.61 -9.47 22.53
CA GLU A 393 -10.99 -9.84 22.85
C GLU A 393 -11.72 -10.34 21.60
N THR A 394 -12.65 -11.28 21.78
CA THR A 394 -13.56 -11.74 20.73
C THR A 394 -14.75 -10.78 20.66
N VAL A 395 -15.07 -10.31 19.45
CA VAL A 395 -16.18 -9.39 19.17
C VAL A 395 -17.11 -10.06 18.17
N ASP A 396 -18.40 -10.17 18.51
CA ASP A 396 -19.44 -10.66 17.61
C ASP A 396 -19.62 -9.69 16.43
N VAL A 397 -19.78 -10.24 15.22
CA VAL A 397 -20.12 -9.47 14.03
C VAL A 397 -21.63 -9.58 13.82
N ARG A 398 -22.36 -8.56 14.28
CA ARG A 398 -23.82 -8.43 14.13
C ARG A 398 -24.25 -7.23 13.31
N ALA A 399 -23.39 -6.22 13.21
CA ALA A 399 -23.59 -5.09 12.31
C ALA A 399 -23.75 -5.57 10.87
N ARG A 400 -24.53 -4.82 10.10
CA ARG A 400 -24.65 -5.07 8.65
C ARG A 400 -23.30 -4.79 7.99
N ILE A 401 -22.79 -5.76 7.24
CA ILE A 401 -21.55 -5.60 6.47
C ILE A 401 -21.90 -5.35 5.01
N MET A 402 -21.36 -4.28 4.44
CA MET A 402 -21.56 -3.90 3.04
C MET A 402 -20.23 -3.54 2.39
N ALA A 403 -20.17 -3.63 1.06
CA ALA A 403 -19.05 -3.14 0.29
C ALA A 403 -19.51 -2.45 -0.99
N PHE A 404 -18.90 -1.32 -1.32
CA PHE A 404 -19.02 -0.72 -2.64
C PHE A 404 -18.01 -1.35 -3.59
N GLN A 405 -18.53 -1.94 -4.67
CA GLN A 405 -17.71 -2.43 -5.77
C GLN A 405 -17.43 -1.30 -6.76
N GLY A 406 -16.29 -1.35 -7.45
CA GLY A 406 -15.99 -0.46 -8.58
C GLY A 406 -15.44 0.93 -8.23
N LEU A 407 -15.26 1.26 -6.95
CA LEU A 407 -14.51 2.47 -6.56
C LEU A 407 -12.99 2.25 -6.68
N SER A 408 -12.43 1.41 -7.55
CA SER A 408 -10.96 1.26 -7.51
C SER A 408 -10.24 2.50 -8.05
N GLY A 409 -9.09 2.80 -7.44
CA GLY A 409 -8.15 3.82 -7.90
C GLY A 409 -7.53 3.49 -9.25
N HIS A 410 -7.41 2.20 -9.58
CA HIS A 410 -6.78 1.69 -10.79
C HIS A 410 -7.77 1.56 -11.95
N ALA A 411 -7.26 1.71 -13.18
CA ALA A 411 -7.95 1.33 -14.40
C ALA A 411 -8.21 -0.18 -14.45
N ASP A 412 -9.32 -0.57 -15.07
CA ASP A 412 -9.54 -1.98 -15.42
C ASP A 412 -8.78 -2.35 -16.70
N LYS A 413 -8.90 -3.61 -17.12
CA LYS A 413 -8.29 -4.13 -18.34
C LYS A 413 -8.53 -3.23 -19.56
N ASN A 414 -9.76 -2.71 -19.73
CA ASN A 414 -10.10 -1.87 -20.86
C ASN A 414 -9.45 -0.49 -20.76
N GLY A 415 -9.45 0.12 -19.57
CA GLY A 415 -8.75 1.40 -19.33
C GLY A 415 -7.24 1.29 -19.55
N LEU A 416 -6.62 0.19 -19.13
CA LEU A 416 -5.20 -0.09 -19.38
C LEU A 416 -4.89 -0.22 -20.88
N ILE A 417 -5.72 -0.98 -21.61
CA ILE A 417 -5.59 -1.13 -23.08
C ILE A 417 -5.83 0.21 -23.79
N GLU A 418 -6.81 0.98 -23.37
CA GLU A 418 -7.13 2.28 -23.94
C GLU A 418 -5.96 3.25 -23.77
N TRP A 419 -5.38 3.32 -22.58
CA TRP A 419 -4.21 4.15 -22.31
C TRP A 419 -3.02 3.75 -23.20
N LEU A 420 -2.74 2.45 -23.33
CA LEU A 420 -1.67 1.95 -24.20
C LEU A 420 -1.94 2.21 -25.70
N ASN A 421 -3.21 2.18 -26.13
CA ASN A 421 -3.59 2.54 -27.50
C ASN A 421 -3.53 4.06 -27.77
N GLY A 422 -3.32 4.88 -26.75
CA GLY A 422 -3.13 6.33 -26.88
C GLY A 422 -1.79 6.74 -27.51
N PHE A 423 -0.82 5.82 -27.60
CA PHE A 423 0.46 6.08 -28.24
C PHE A 423 0.30 6.18 -29.77
N GLN A 424 0.88 7.23 -30.37
CA GLN A 424 0.79 7.50 -31.81
C GLN A 424 1.46 6.41 -32.65
N GLU A 425 2.58 5.89 -32.14
CA GLU A 425 3.30 4.75 -32.69
C GLU A 425 3.43 3.69 -31.62
N LYS A 426 3.30 2.41 -32.00
CA LYS A 426 3.47 1.31 -31.04
C LYS A 426 4.88 1.32 -30.46
N PRO A 427 5.04 1.25 -29.13
CA PRO A 427 6.35 1.10 -28.51
C PRO A 427 7.06 -0.14 -29.05
N ARG A 428 8.40 -0.08 -29.07
CA ARG A 428 9.25 -1.21 -29.48
C ARG A 428 9.05 -2.43 -28.58
N LYS A 429 8.83 -2.18 -27.29
CA LYS A 429 8.50 -3.20 -26.30
C LYS A 429 7.69 -2.60 -25.15
N VAL A 430 6.74 -3.37 -24.62
CA VAL A 430 5.94 -3.03 -23.45
C VAL A 430 6.23 -4.05 -22.35
N PHE A 431 6.69 -3.58 -21.20
CA PHE A 431 6.95 -4.40 -20.02
C PHE A 431 5.75 -4.31 -19.08
N ILE A 432 5.22 -5.48 -18.69
CA ILE A 432 4.03 -5.60 -17.85
C ILE A 432 4.48 -5.91 -16.42
N VAL A 433 4.23 -4.97 -15.51
CA VAL A 433 4.62 -5.04 -14.10
C VAL A 433 3.39 -4.77 -13.21
N HIS A 434 3.60 -4.70 -11.90
CA HIS A 434 2.61 -4.25 -10.92
C HIS A 434 1.25 -4.96 -11.04
N GLY A 435 1.29 -6.29 -10.92
CA GLY A 435 0.15 -7.19 -11.08
C GLY A 435 0.50 -8.55 -10.49
N GLU A 436 -0.50 -9.32 -10.05
CA GLU A 436 -0.25 -10.68 -9.59
C GLU A 436 0.34 -11.55 -10.73
N ASP A 437 1.09 -12.59 -10.39
CA ASP A 437 1.81 -13.48 -11.32
C ASP A 437 0.99 -13.90 -12.57
N THR A 438 -0.23 -14.41 -12.34
CA THR A 438 -1.12 -14.83 -13.42
C THR A 438 -1.69 -13.65 -14.21
N VAL A 439 -1.87 -12.50 -13.57
CA VAL A 439 -2.40 -11.28 -14.20
C VAL A 439 -1.35 -10.67 -15.13
N CYS A 440 -0.11 -10.50 -14.67
CA CYS A 440 1.00 -10.02 -15.51
C CYS A 440 1.15 -10.89 -16.77
N THR A 441 1.16 -12.21 -16.59
CA THR A 441 1.34 -13.17 -17.69
C THR A 441 0.16 -13.10 -18.69
N SER A 442 -1.07 -13.22 -18.20
CA SER A 442 -2.26 -13.24 -19.07
C SER A 442 -2.50 -11.91 -19.77
N PHE A 443 -2.22 -10.78 -19.10
CA PHE A 443 -2.37 -9.46 -19.69
C PHE A 443 -1.29 -9.20 -20.76
N ALA A 444 -0.04 -9.60 -20.51
CA ALA A 444 1.02 -9.56 -21.52
C ALA A 444 0.65 -10.36 -22.78
N GLU A 445 0.12 -11.59 -22.61
CA GLU A 445 -0.34 -12.42 -23.72
C GLU A 445 -1.50 -11.79 -24.47
N CYS A 446 -2.49 -11.24 -23.77
CA CYS A 446 -3.62 -10.53 -24.36
C CYS A 446 -3.14 -9.37 -25.25
N LEU A 447 -2.27 -8.50 -24.72
CA LEU A 447 -1.69 -7.39 -25.49
C LEU A 447 -0.87 -7.86 -26.71
N LYS A 448 -0.19 -9.00 -26.59
CA LYS A 448 0.60 -9.57 -27.67
C LYS A 448 -0.24 -10.14 -28.80
N TYR A 449 -1.18 -11.02 -28.48
CA TYR A 449 -1.92 -11.78 -29.47
C TYR A 449 -3.16 -11.04 -29.99
N GLU A 450 -3.82 -10.25 -29.15
CA GLU A 450 -5.07 -9.56 -29.52
C GLU A 450 -4.82 -8.13 -29.98
N HIS A 451 -3.85 -7.43 -29.38
CA HIS A 451 -3.56 -6.03 -29.70
C HIS A 451 -2.27 -5.83 -30.50
N GLY A 452 -1.46 -6.88 -30.70
CA GLY A 452 -0.27 -6.87 -31.54
C GLY A 452 0.87 -5.99 -31.00
N TYR A 453 1.02 -5.89 -29.68
CA TYR A 453 2.19 -5.28 -29.04
C TYR A 453 3.30 -6.33 -28.84
N ASP A 454 4.56 -5.89 -28.85
CA ASP A 454 5.66 -6.75 -28.37
C ASP A 454 5.77 -6.60 -26.85
N THR A 455 5.23 -7.58 -26.13
CA THR A 455 5.13 -7.52 -24.66
C THR A 455 6.00 -8.54 -23.95
N TYR A 456 6.36 -8.21 -22.71
CA TYR A 456 7.06 -9.11 -21.80
C TYR A 456 6.69 -8.81 -20.34
N ALA A 457 6.39 -9.84 -19.55
CA ALA A 457 6.23 -9.72 -18.10
C ALA A 457 7.55 -10.16 -17.44
N PRO A 458 8.37 -9.23 -16.93
CA PRO A 458 9.67 -9.57 -16.36
C PRO A 458 9.53 -10.09 -14.93
N PHE A 459 10.36 -11.06 -14.57
CA PHE A 459 10.63 -11.38 -13.17
C PHE A 459 11.75 -10.49 -12.61
N SER A 460 11.73 -10.30 -11.30
CA SER A 460 12.74 -9.52 -10.58
C SER A 460 14.16 -9.99 -10.89
N GLY A 461 15.02 -9.04 -11.26
CA GLY A 461 16.40 -9.24 -11.68
C GLY A 461 16.61 -9.26 -13.19
N THR A 462 15.54 -9.25 -14.00
CA THR A 462 15.61 -9.17 -15.47
C THR A 462 16.32 -7.88 -15.90
N ARG A 463 17.18 -7.96 -16.92
CA ARG A 463 17.97 -6.85 -17.46
C ARG A 463 17.81 -6.72 -18.96
N PHE A 464 17.58 -5.50 -19.42
CA PHE A 464 17.33 -5.19 -20.82
C PHE A 464 18.25 -4.06 -21.33
N ASP A 465 18.91 -4.29 -22.46
CA ASP A 465 19.71 -3.31 -23.18
C ASP A 465 18.81 -2.48 -24.10
N LEU A 466 18.58 -1.22 -23.70
CA LEU A 466 17.70 -0.29 -24.40
C LEU A 466 18.33 0.22 -25.72
N ILE A 467 19.65 0.14 -25.89
CA ILE A 467 20.32 0.57 -27.13
C ILE A 467 20.14 -0.51 -28.19
N ASN A 468 20.47 -1.76 -27.85
CA ASN A 468 20.49 -2.87 -28.79
C ASN A 468 19.14 -3.61 -28.88
N ASN A 469 18.17 -3.28 -28.00
CA ASN A 469 16.85 -3.90 -27.95
C ASN A 469 16.90 -5.42 -27.67
N VAL A 470 17.72 -5.83 -26.70
CA VAL A 470 17.93 -7.24 -26.35
C VAL A 470 17.94 -7.45 -24.83
N PHE A 471 17.55 -8.64 -24.38
CA PHE A 471 17.73 -9.04 -22.99
C PHE A 471 19.21 -9.35 -22.73
N GLU A 472 19.78 -8.71 -21.71
CA GLU A 472 21.10 -9.11 -21.19
C GLU A 472 20.95 -10.30 -20.23
N LEU A 473 19.82 -10.34 -19.51
CA LEU A 473 19.47 -11.41 -18.58
C LEU A 473 17.95 -11.50 -18.47
N GLU A 474 17.40 -12.69 -18.69
CA GLU A 474 16.03 -13.03 -18.32
C GLU A 474 16.08 -13.76 -16.99
N ALA A 475 15.57 -13.14 -15.93
CA ALA A 475 15.59 -13.74 -14.60
C ALA A 475 14.47 -14.77 -14.45
N ALA A 476 14.71 -15.78 -13.61
CA ALA A 476 13.70 -16.74 -13.20
C ALA A 476 13.12 -16.34 -11.83
N PRO A 477 11.85 -16.68 -11.54
CA PRO A 477 11.24 -16.39 -10.25
C PRO A 477 12.01 -17.07 -9.12
N LYS A 478 12.29 -16.32 -8.05
CA LYS A 478 12.84 -16.84 -6.80
C LYS A 478 11.75 -16.84 -5.76
N ALA A 479 11.14 -17.99 -5.49
CA ALA A 479 10.10 -18.09 -4.48
C ALA A 479 10.67 -17.77 -3.10
N LYS A 480 10.00 -16.87 -2.36
CA LYS A 480 10.34 -16.55 -0.98
C LYS A 480 10.18 -17.82 -0.16
N GLU A 481 11.25 -18.28 0.49
CA GLU A 481 11.15 -19.46 1.34
C GLU A 481 10.07 -19.20 2.38
N LYS A 482 9.03 -20.05 2.39
CA LYS A 482 8.09 -20.06 3.51
C LYS A 482 8.96 -20.35 4.74
N LYS A 483 9.20 -19.33 5.59
CA LYS A 483 9.68 -19.58 6.96
C LYS A 483 8.82 -20.71 7.45
N ALA A 484 9.42 -21.89 7.66
CA ALA A 484 8.68 -23.06 8.06
C ALA A 484 7.77 -22.59 9.19
N LYS A 485 6.45 -22.72 9.03
CA LYS A 485 5.52 -22.54 10.15
C LYS A 485 6.19 -23.35 11.25
N ALA A 486 6.66 -22.69 12.33
CA ALA A 486 7.27 -23.38 13.44
C ALA A 486 6.35 -24.55 13.70
N ALA A 487 6.82 -25.76 13.38
CA ALA A 487 5.95 -26.92 13.31
C ALA A 487 5.19 -26.91 14.61
N VAL A 488 3.85 -26.93 14.55
CA VAL A 488 2.99 -26.93 15.73
C VAL A 488 3.66 -27.87 16.70
N VAL A 489 4.30 -27.28 17.73
CA VAL A 489 5.22 -28.03 18.57
C VAL A 489 4.33 -29.10 19.15
N ASN A 490 4.56 -30.34 18.74
CA ASN A 490 3.77 -31.46 19.19
C ASN A 490 3.86 -31.40 20.71
N SER A 491 2.77 -30.97 21.37
CA SER A 491 2.82 -30.44 22.74
C SER A 491 3.30 -31.50 23.74
N VAL A 492 3.21 -32.77 23.33
CA VAL A 492 3.74 -33.94 24.02
C VAL A 492 5.27 -34.06 23.86
N TYR A 493 5.81 -33.80 22.67
CA TYR A 493 7.26 -33.86 22.43
C TYR A 493 8.01 -32.73 23.16
N ALA A 494 7.51 -31.49 23.11
CA ALA A 494 8.12 -30.41 23.89
C ALA A 494 8.03 -30.62 25.40
N ARG A 495 6.96 -31.28 25.88
CA ARG A 495 6.87 -31.69 27.29
C ARG A 495 7.94 -32.73 27.64
N LEU A 496 8.22 -33.69 26.75
CA LEU A 496 9.29 -34.67 26.93
C LEU A 496 10.67 -34.01 26.93
N GLU A 497 10.90 -33.08 25.99
CA GLU A 497 12.15 -32.35 25.87
C GLU A 497 12.41 -31.46 27.10
N ALA A 498 11.39 -30.77 27.60
CA ALA A 498 11.46 -29.98 28.83
C ALA A 498 11.74 -30.86 30.07
N ALA A 499 11.17 -32.06 30.15
CA ALA A 499 11.48 -33.02 31.21
C ALA A 499 12.94 -33.51 31.15
N GLY A 500 13.47 -33.76 29.95
CA GLY A 500 14.88 -34.09 29.72
C GLY A 500 15.84 -32.97 30.11
N GLN A 501 15.52 -31.73 29.75
CA GLN A 501 16.33 -30.57 30.16
C GLN A 501 16.35 -30.38 31.68
N ARG A 502 15.21 -30.61 32.36
CA ARG A 502 15.14 -30.58 33.83
C ARG A 502 16.04 -31.66 34.45
N LEU A 503 16.06 -32.88 33.90
CA LEU A 503 16.93 -33.95 34.37
C LEU A 503 18.42 -33.57 34.22
N LEU A 504 18.81 -33.02 33.05
CA LEU A 504 20.16 -32.54 32.81
C LEU A 504 20.57 -31.40 33.76
N ALA A 505 19.65 -30.50 34.10
CA ALA A 505 19.91 -29.45 35.08
C ALA A 505 20.19 -30.01 36.48
N ILE A 506 19.44 -31.03 36.91
CA ILE A 506 19.70 -31.73 38.19
C ILE A 506 21.08 -32.40 38.18
N ILE A 507 21.44 -33.08 37.09
CA ILE A 507 22.77 -33.69 36.93
C ILE A 507 23.88 -32.63 37.04
N ARG A 508 23.73 -31.49 36.35
CA ARG A 508 24.72 -30.40 36.39
C ARG A 508 24.86 -29.78 37.78
N ASN A 509 23.76 -29.64 38.52
CA ASN A 509 23.76 -29.14 39.89
C ASN A 509 24.19 -30.19 40.92
N GLY A 510 24.22 -31.47 40.54
CA GLY A 510 24.60 -32.60 41.38
C GLY A 510 26.08 -32.69 41.74
N LYS A 511 26.94 -31.78 41.23
CA LYS A 511 28.38 -31.74 41.56
C LYS A 511 28.70 -31.60 43.06
N GLY A 512 27.71 -31.24 43.89
CA GLY A 512 27.82 -31.18 45.35
C GLY A 512 27.14 -32.31 46.12
N MET A 513 26.59 -33.34 45.44
CA MET A 513 25.94 -34.48 46.09
C MET A 513 26.95 -35.48 46.65
N ALA A 514 26.55 -36.27 47.66
CA ALA A 514 27.39 -37.36 48.16
C ALA A 514 27.54 -38.46 47.09
N ASN A 515 28.73 -39.07 46.98
CA ASN A 515 29.03 -40.10 45.97
C ASN A 515 28.03 -41.26 45.95
N LYS A 516 27.52 -41.66 47.13
CA LYS A 516 26.51 -42.72 47.26
C LYS A 516 25.18 -42.35 46.60
N ASP A 517 24.79 -41.08 46.70
CA ASP A 517 23.52 -40.59 46.14
C ASP A 517 23.66 -40.30 44.65
N MET A 518 24.83 -39.85 44.19
CA MET A 518 25.14 -39.76 42.76
C MET A 518 25.11 -41.12 42.07
N GLY A 519 25.67 -42.16 42.71
CA GLY A 519 25.61 -43.54 42.20
C GLY A 519 24.16 -44.04 42.07
N LYS A 520 23.37 -43.93 43.13
CA LYS A 520 21.94 -44.31 43.09
C LYS A 520 21.14 -43.54 42.05
N PHE A 521 21.42 -42.25 41.88
CA PHE A 521 20.73 -41.42 40.91
C PHE A 521 21.10 -41.80 39.46
N ALA A 522 22.36 -42.13 39.21
CA ALA A 522 22.79 -42.67 37.92
C ALA A 522 22.10 -44.01 37.61
N ASP A 523 22.00 -44.92 38.58
CA ASP A 523 21.30 -46.20 38.41
C ASP A 523 19.80 -46.00 38.09
N GLN A 524 19.15 -45.02 38.71
CA GLN A 524 17.75 -44.67 38.43
C GLN A 524 17.55 -44.10 37.02
N ILE A 525 18.50 -43.30 36.53
CA ILE A 525 18.47 -42.76 35.16
C ILE A 525 18.67 -43.90 34.16
N ASN A 526 19.62 -44.80 34.39
CA ASN A 526 19.85 -45.95 33.52
C ASN A 526 18.62 -46.88 33.49
N ALA A 527 18.03 -47.20 34.65
CA ALA A 527 16.80 -47.99 34.71
C ALA A 527 15.61 -47.30 34.02
N LEU A 528 15.55 -45.96 34.02
CA LEU A 528 14.56 -45.21 33.26
C LEU A 528 14.83 -45.35 31.75
N CYS A 529 16.08 -45.23 31.30
CA CYS A 529 16.44 -45.45 29.90
C CYS A 529 16.08 -46.87 29.43
N ASP A 530 16.46 -47.89 30.20
CA ASP A 530 16.19 -49.30 29.89
C ASP A 530 14.69 -49.63 29.81
N LYS A 531 13.83 -48.87 30.52
CA LYS A 531 12.38 -49.05 30.51
C LYS A 531 11.70 -48.49 29.26
N TRP A 532 12.33 -47.54 28.57
CA TRP A 532 11.77 -46.84 27.41
C TRP A 532 12.53 -47.13 26.10
N GLN A 533 13.50 -48.03 26.17
CA GLN A 533 14.19 -48.67 25.04
C GLN A 533 13.48 -49.97 24.67
#